data_AF-A0A8R7Q8P6-F1
#
_entry.id   AF-A0A8R7Q8P6-F1
#
_cell.length_a   1.000
_cell.length_b   1.000
_cell.length_c   1.000
_cell.angle_alpha   90.00
_cell.angle_beta   90.00
_cell.angle_gamma   90.00
#
_symmetry.space_group_name_H-M   'P 1'
#
loop_
_entity.id
_entity.type
_entity.pdbx_description
1 polymer ?
#
loop_
_entity_poly.entity_id
_entity_poly.type
_entity_poly.pdbx_seq_one_letter_code
_entity_poly.pdbx_strand_id
1 'polypeptide(L)'
;MSLLLRRPPGREAYPGDVFYLHSRLLERAAKLNSLLGEGSMTALPIVETQSGDVSAYIPTNVISITDGQIFLSADLFNAGIRPAINVGISVSRVGSAAQIKAMKQVGGKSKLELAQFAE
;
A
#
# COMPACT_ATOMS: atom_id res chain seq x y z
N MET A 1 13.57 4.46 19.74
CA MET A 1 13.35 5.07 21.08
C MET A 1 12.89 4.06 22.12
N SER A 2 11.92 3.18 21.82
CA SER A 2 11.35 2.22 22.80
C SER A 2 12.37 1.29 23.47
N LEU A 3 13.33 0.74 22.72
CA LEU A 3 14.39 -0.13 23.29
C LEU A 3 15.32 0.61 24.25
N LEU A 4 15.70 1.86 23.92
CA LEU A 4 16.52 2.71 24.80
C LEU A 4 15.78 3.04 26.11
N LEU A 5 14.46 3.20 26.03
CA LEU A 5 13.58 3.38 27.17
C LEU A 5 13.24 2.06 27.89
N ARG A 6 13.88 0.95 27.51
CA ARG A 6 13.69 -0.38 28.10
C ARG A 6 12.23 -0.87 28.08
N ARG A 7 11.44 -0.45 27.09
CA ARG A 7 10.10 -1.02 26.85
C ARG A 7 10.26 -2.46 26.32
N PRO A 8 9.39 -3.40 26.75
CA PRO A 8 9.48 -4.79 26.30
C PRO A 8 9.27 -4.89 24.77
N PRO A 9 10.16 -5.57 24.03
CA PRO A 9 10.00 -5.79 22.60
C PRO A 9 9.06 -6.98 22.31
N GLY A 10 8.42 -6.93 21.13
CA GLY A 10 7.63 -8.03 20.56
C GLY A 10 8.29 -8.61 19.31
N ARG A 11 7.46 -8.95 18.31
CA ARG A 11 7.90 -9.51 17.02
C ARG A 11 8.90 -8.58 16.33
N GLU A 12 9.98 -9.17 15.79
CA GLU A 12 11.07 -8.44 15.11
C GLU A 12 11.66 -7.27 15.94
N ALA A 13 11.63 -7.40 17.27
CA ALA A 13 12.10 -6.38 18.23
C ALA A 13 11.34 -5.03 18.23
N TYR A 14 10.19 -4.96 17.55
CA TYR A 14 9.34 -3.77 17.59
C TYR A 14 8.58 -3.64 18.91
N PRO A 15 8.23 -2.42 19.34
CA PRO A 15 7.36 -2.23 20.49
C PRO A 15 5.92 -2.64 20.16
N GLY A 16 5.13 -3.01 21.17
CA GLY A 16 3.75 -3.47 20.99
C GLY A 16 2.79 -2.45 20.36
N ASP A 17 3.12 -1.16 20.42
CA ASP A 17 2.34 -0.05 19.86
C ASP A 17 2.78 0.36 18.43
N VAL A 18 3.65 -0.42 17.77
CA VAL A 18 4.14 -0.08 16.42
C VAL A 18 3.01 -0.01 15.37
N PHE A 19 1.96 -0.84 15.53
CA PHE A 19 0.78 -0.76 14.67
C PHE A 19 0.05 0.58 14.86
N TYR A 20 -0.15 0.99 16.12
CA TYR A 20 -0.81 2.25 16.48
C TYR A 20 -0.07 3.47 15.93
N LEU A 21 1.26 3.41 15.85
CA LEU A 21 2.06 4.49 15.25
C LEU A 21 1.67 4.76 13.80
N HIS A 22 1.50 3.70 12.99
CA HIS A 22 1.15 3.82 11.58
C HIS A 22 -0.33 4.14 11.40
N SER A 23 -1.23 3.49 12.16
CA SER A 23 -2.67 3.68 11.99
C SER A 23 -3.07 5.11 12.30
N ARG A 24 -2.65 5.68 13.43
CA ARG A 24 -3.00 7.07 13.78
C ARG A 24 -2.45 8.11 12.80
N LEU A 25 -1.39 7.76 12.06
CA LEU A 25 -0.81 8.63 11.04
C LEU A 25 -1.63 8.55 9.75
N LEU A 26 -1.88 7.34 9.25
CA LEU A 26 -2.53 7.12 7.95
C LEU A 26 -4.03 7.40 8.00
N GLU A 27 -4.71 7.11 9.11
CA GLU A 27 -6.15 7.40 9.29
C GLU A 27 -6.48 8.91 9.30
N ARG A 28 -5.48 9.79 9.34
CA ARG A 28 -5.68 11.23 9.18
C ARG A 28 -5.81 11.65 7.72
N ALA A 29 -5.39 10.81 6.78
CA ALA A 29 -5.54 11.06 5.36
C ALA A 29 -6.92 10.59 4.90
N ALA A 30 -7.83 11.53 4.68
CA ALA A 30 -9.22 11.25 4.34
C ALA A 30 -9.80 12.29 3.37
N LYS A 31 -10.97 11.99 2.82
CA LYS A 31 -11.86 12.97 2.16
C LYS A 31 -12.93 13.41 3.14
N LEU A 32 -13.01 14.71 3.38
CA LEU A 32 -14.00 15.32 4.27
C LEU A 32 -15.38 15.37 3.62
N ASN A 33 -16.41 15.45 4.44
CA ASN A 33 -17.79 15.61 3.99
C ASN A 33 -18.12 17.06 3.60
N SER A 34 -19.31 17.27 3.05
CA SER A 34 -19.76 18.58 2.56
C SER A 34 -19.91 19.64 3.67
N LEU A 35 -20.14 19.23 4.92
CA LEU A 35 -20.21 20.13 6.07
C LEU A 35 -18.84 20.71 6.45
N LEU A 36 -17.76 20.01 6.09
CA LEU A 36 -16.38 20.38 6.38
C LEU A 36 -15.62 20.87 5.12
N GLY A 37 -16.34 21.24 4.06
CA GLY A 37 -15.77 21.84 2.85
C GLY A 37 -15.15 20.86 1.84
N GLU A 38 -15.41 19.55 1.97
CA GLU A 38 -15.02 18.50 1.00
C GLU A 38 -13.52 18.36 0.68
N GLY A 39 -12.65 18.98 1.49
CA GLY A 39 -11.20 18.87 1.36
C GLY A 39 -10.71 17.42 1.45
N SER A 40 -9.50 17.17 0.95
CA SER A 40 -8.93 15.83 0.96
C SER A 40 -7.43 15.84 1.22
N MET A 41 -6.95 14.80 1.88
CA MET A 41 -5.54 14.49 2.05
C MET A 41 -5.29 13.06 1.56
N THR A 42 -4.43 12.89 0.57
CA THR A 42 -4.05 11.58 0.04
C THR A 42 -2.70 11.18 0.60
N ALA A 43 -2.61 9.98 1.18
CA ALA A 43 -1.35 9.43 1.67
C ALA A 43 -0.76 8.43 0.67
N LEU A 44 0.54 8.53 0.43
CA LEU A 44 1.34 7.57 -0.36
C LEU A 44 2.49 7.05 0.50
N PRO A 45 2.22 6.17 1.50
CA PRO A 45 3.27 5.61 2.33
C PRO A 45 4.17 4.68 1.53
N ILE A 46 5.47 4.76 1.77
CA ILE A 46 6.47 3.86 1.18
C ILE A 46 6.97 2.94 2.28
N VAL A 47 6.97 1.64 2.00
CA VAL A 47 7.52 0.61 2.88
C VAL A 47 8.54 -0.19 2.08
N GLU A 48 9.76 -0.24 2.59
CA GLU A 48 10.80 -1.09 2.03
C GLU A 48 10.57 -2.54 2.51
N THR A 49 10.57 -3.47 1.57
CA THR A 49 10.53 -4.91 1.87
C THR A 49 11.93 -5.49 1.72
N GLN A 50 12.29 -6.40 2.62
CA GLN A 50 13.56 -7.09 2.53
C GLN A 50 13.40 -8.29 1.61
N SER A 51 14.18 -8.35 0.53
CA SER A 51 14.09 -9.41 -0.48
C SER A 51 12.68 -9.64 -1.05
N GLY A 52 11.84 -8.60 -1.10
CA GLY A 52 10.47 -8.70 -1.58
C GLY A 52 9.48 -9.35 -0.61
N ASP A 53 9.87 -9.59 0.66
CA ASP A 53 8.99 -10.21 1.65
C ASP A 53 7.88 -9.25 2.12
N VAL A 54 6.66 -9.49 1.63
CA VAL A 54 5.44 -8.76 2.02
C VAL A 54 4.81 -9.30 3.32
N SER A 55 5.28 -10.44 3.82
CA SER A 55 4.76 -11.10 5.03
C SER A 55 5.47 -10.67 6.33
N ALA A 56 6.54 -9.88 6.20
CA ALA A 56 7.23 -9.25 7.32
C ALA A 56 6.27 -8.36 8.14
N TYR A 57 6.63 -8.13 9.41
CA TYR A 57 5.70 -7.54 10.37
C TYR A 57 5.22 -6.13 9.99
N ILE A 58 6.15 -5.24 9.57
CA ILE A 58 5.80 -3.87 9.18
C ILE A 58 5.02 -3.81 7.85
N PRO A 59 5.45 -4.48 6.76
CA PRO A 59 4.65 -4.56 5.53
C PRO A 59 3.22 -5.03 5.77
N THR A 60 3.04 -6.12 6.53
CA THR A 60 1.71 -6.67 6.84
C THR A 60 0.83 -5.64 7.56
N ASN A 61 1.39 -4.95 8.57
CA ASN A 61 0.67 -3.91 9.31
C ASN A 61 0.22 -2.77 8.38
N VAL A 62 1.13 -2.23 7.57
CA VAL A 62 0.80 -1.09 6.69
C VAL A 62 -0.20 -1.51 5.62
N ILE A 63 -0.04 -2.68 5.00
CA ILE A 63 -1.00 -3.23 4.02
C ILE A 63 -2.40 -3.33 4.62
N SER A 64 -2.53 -3.74 5.89
CA SER A 64 -3.83 -3.82 6.55
C SER A 64 -4.51 -2.47 6.75
N ILE A 65 -3.72 -1.39 6.92
CA ILE A 65 -4.23 -0.03 7.16
C ILE A 65 -4.57 0.67 5.83
N THR A 66 -3.71 0.55 4.81
CA THR A 66 -3.86 1.29 3.54
C THR A 66 -4.97 0.73 2.64
N ASP A 67 -5.60 1.59 1.84
CA ASP A 67 -6.66 1.22 0.87
C ASP A 67 -6.17 0.46 -0.38
N GLY A 68 -4.96 -0.09 -0.34
CA GLY A 68 -4.34 -0.80 -1.45
C GLY A 68 -2.83 -0.59 -1.45
N GLN A 69 -2.17 -1.25 -2.40
CA GLN A 69 -0.73 -1.20 -2.53
C GLN A 69 -0.30 -1.26 -3.99
N ILE A 70 0.81 -0.59 -4.29
CA ILE A 70 1.57 -0.75 -5.52
C ILE A 70 2.86 -1.47 -5.13
N PHE A 71 2.99 -2.74 -5.51
CA PHE A 71 4.16 -3.54 -5.21
C PHE A 71 5.18 -3.45 -6.36
N LEU A 72 6.41 -3.04 -6.03
CA LEU A 72 7.51 -2.93 -6.98
C LEU A 72 8.41 -4.16 -6.86
N SER A 73 8.59 -4.91 -7.94
CA SER A 73 9.44 -6.11 -7.97
C SER A 73 10.83 -5.80 -8.52
N ALA A 74 11.86 -6.33 -7.85
CA ALA A 74 13.24 -6.26 -8.33
C ALA A 74 13.43 -7.04 -9.64
N ASP A 75 12.77 -8.20 -9.79
CA ASP A 75 12.87 -9.04 -10.99
C ASP A 75 12.33 -8.31 -12.23
N LEU A 76 11.18 -7.65 -12.09
CA LEU A 76 10.59 -6.85 -13.17
C LEU A 76 11.50 -5.67 -13.55
N PHE A 77 12.11 -5.02 -12.54
CA PHE A 77 13.03 -3.91 -12.77
C PHE A 77 14.30 -4.37 -13.54
N ASN A 78 14.85 -5.51 -13.15
CA ASN A 78 16.02 -6.12 -13.78
C ASN A 78 15.72 -6.64 -15.19
N ALA A 79 14.47 -7.07 -15.45
CA ALA A 79 13.97 -7.42 -16.78
C ALA A 79 13.71 -6.19 -17.68
N GLY A 80 13.94 -4.98 -17.19
CA GLY A 80 13.79 -3.73 -17.96
C GLY A 80 12.39 -3.11 -17.89
N ILE A 81 11.44 -3.70 -17.17
CA ILE A 81 10.09 -3.14 -17.00
C ILE A 81 10.14 -2.01 -15.98
N ARG A 82 9.83 -0.78 -16.42
CA ARG A 82 9.88 0.43 -15.61
C ARG A 82 8.64 1.31 -15.89
N PRO A 83 7.79 1.62 -14.89
CA PRO A 83 7.90 1.23 -13.49
C PRO A 83 7.63 -0.27 -13.26
N ALA A 84 8.36 -0.88 -12.34
CA ALA A 84 8.40 -2.33 -12.10
C ALA A 84 7.21 -2.85 -11.26
N ILE A 85 5.99 -2.49 -11.65
CA ILE A 85 4.77 -2.78 -10.89
C ILE A 85 4.35 -4.23 -11.12
N ASN A 86 4.27 -5.02 -10.04
CA ASN A 86 3.68 -6.35 -10.09
C ASN A 86 2.15 -6.24 -10.05
N VAL A 87 1.50 -6.50 -11.19
CA VAL A 87 0.03 -6.40 -11.34
C VAL A 87 -0.76 -7.42 -10.53
N GLY A 88 -0.18 -8.58 -10.20
CA GLY A 88 -0.84 -9.63 -9.42
C GLY A 88 -0.98 -9.24 -7.94
N ILE A 89 0.08 -8.71 -7.35
CA ILE A 89 0.13 -8.34 -5.92
C ILE A 89 -0.44 -6.93 -5.68
N SER A 90 -0.31 -6.03 -6.66
CA SER A 90 -0.79 -4.65 -6.53
C SER A 90 -2.32 -4.59 -6.61
N VAL A 91 -2.95 -3.80 -5.75
CA VAL A 91 -4.41 -3.66 -5.70
C VAL A 91 -4.81 -2.28 -5.21
N SER A 92 -6.00 -1.83 -5.61
CA SER A 92 -6.69 -0.68 -5.03
C SER A 92 -8.07 -1.14 -4.56
N ARG A 93 -8.39 -0.93 -3.29
CA ARG A 93 -9.68 -1.28 -2.68
C ARG A 93 -10.79 -0.31 -3.14
N VAL A 94 -10.45 0.95 -3.38
CA VAL A 94 -11.36 1.95 -3.96
C VAL A 94 -11.69 1.60 -5.42
N GLY A 95 -10.71 1.03 -6.13
CA GLY A 95 -10.90 0.44 -7.45
C GLY A 95 -11.43 1.45 -8.48
N SER A 96 -12.45 1.03 -9.24
CA SER A 96 -12.98 1.83 -10.34
C SER A 96 -13.68 3.11 -9.86
N ALA A 97 -14.06 3.25 -8.59
CA ALA A 97 -14.71 4.47 -8.09
C ALA A 97 -13.83 5.72 -8.26
N ALA A 98 -12.50 5.55 -8.19
CA ALA A 98 -11.53 6.63 -8.37
C ALA A 98 -11.20 6.96 -9.85
N GLN A 99 -11.75 6.21 -10.81
CA GLN A 99 -11.43 6.37 -12.23
C GLN A 99 -12.47 7.25 -12.96
N ILE A 100 -11.99 8.08 -13.89
CA ILE A 100 -12.86 8.79 -14.83
C ILE A 100 -13.54 7.82 -15.79
N LYS A 101 -14.72 8.18 -16.33
CA LYS A 101 -15.53 7.30 -17.20
C LYS A 101 -14.75 6.73 -18.39
N ALA A 102 -13.95 7.58 -19.05
CA ALA A 102 -13.12 7.15 -20.18
C ALA A 102 -12.12 6.05 -19.78
N MET A 103 -11.44 6.21 -18.64
CA MET A 103 -10.47 5.23 -18.14
C MET A 103 -11.13 3.90 -17.76
N LYS A 104 -12.33 3.92 -17.18
CA LYS A 104 -13.07 2.69 -16.86
C LYS A 104 -13.39 1.87 -18.11
N GLN A 105 -13.75 2.55 -19.22
CA GLN A 105 -14.09 1.88 -20.47
C GLN A 105 -12.89 1.19 -21.10
N VAL A 106 -11.72 1.84 -21.11
CA VAL A 106 -10.52 1.29 -21.75
C VAL A 106 -9.72 0.35 -20.83
N GLY A 107 -9.66 0.64 -19.53
CA GLY A 107 -8.77 -0.04 -18.59
C GLY A 107 -9.41 -1.18 -17.80
N GLY A 108 -10.72 -1.43 -17.95
CA GLY A 108 -11.47 -2.37 -17.12
C GLY A 108 -10.97 -3.82 -17.18
N LYS A 109 -10.43 -4.26 -18.33
CA LYS A 109 -9.93 -5.63 -18.52
C LYS A 109 -8.41 -5.75 -18.39
N SER A 110 -7.68 -4.64 -18.49
CA SER A 110 -6.21 -4.66 -18.64
C SER A 110 -5.50 -5.36 -17.48
N LYS A 111 -5.95 -5.18 -16.24
CA LYS A 111 -5.34 -5.86 -15.08
C LYS A 111 -5.50 -7.37 -15.17
N LEU A 112 -6.68 -7.85 -15.55
CA LEU A 112 -6.98 -9.28 -15.61
C LEU A 112 -6.24 -9.95 -16.76
N GLU A 113 -6.19 -9.28 -17.92
CA GLU A 113 -5.41 -9.74 -19.08
C GLU A 113 -3.91 -9.80 -18.77
N LEU A 114 -3.35 -8.78 -18.11
CA LEU A 114 -1.95 -8.77 -17.70
C LEU A 114 -1.63 -9.81 -16.62
N ALA A 115 -2.56 -10.07 -15.70
CA ALA A 115 -2.40 -11.12 -14.69
C ALA A 115 -2.39 -12.52 -15.34
N GLN A 116 -3.27 -12.77 -16.32
CA GLN A 116 -3.30 -14.03 -17.08
C GLN A 116 -2.08 -14.21 -17.98
N PHE A 117 -1.50 -13.13 -18.50
CA PHE A 117 -0.28 -13.21 -19.31
C PHE A 117 0.97 -13.53 -18.48
N ALA A 118 0.98 -13.13 -17.21
CA ALA A 118 2.10 -13.31 -16.30
C ALA A 118 2.08 -14.66 -15.55
N GLU A 119 0.98 -15.40 -15.63
CA GLU A 119 0.81 -16.78 -15.16
C GLU A 119 1.28 -17.77 -16.23
#